data_AF-A0A934IRM5-F1
#
_entry.id   AF-A0A934IRM5-F1
#
_cell.length_a   1.000
_cell.length_b   1.000
_cell.length_c   1.000
_cell.angle_alpha   90.00
_cell.angle_beta   90.00
_cell.angle_gamma   90.00
#
_symmetry.space_group_name_H-M   'P 1'
#
loop_
_entity.id
_entity.type
_entity.pdbx_description
1 polymer ?
#
loop_
_entity_poly.entity_id
_entity_poly.type
_entity_poly.pdbx_seq_one_letter_code
_entity_poly.pdbx_strand_id
1 'polypeptide(L)'
;MKHNRQKALARLKRIEGQVRGIQKMLEEDRYCVDVLTQTMAVRSALRGVERIILQDHADACIEHAIAHQDAEDQRQKFRELIDILNKFGS
;
A
#
# COMPACT_ATOMS: atom_id res chain seq x y z
N MET A 1 12.14 3.44 -1.14
CA MET A 1 11.23 3.91 -2.21
C MET A 1 12.00 4.41 -3.43
N LYS A 2 12.83 3.54 -4.02
CA LYS A 2 13.71 3.88 -5.17
C LYS A 2 13.07 3.53 -6.52
N HIS A 3 12.38 2.39 -6.61
CA HIS A 3 11.95 1.81 -7.89
C HIS A 3 10.46 2.03 -8.15
N ASN A 4 9.62 1.94 -7.12
CA ASN A 4 8.16 1.90 -7.34
C ASN A 4 7.40 3.20 -7.00
N ARG A 5 8.11 4.30 -6.75
CA ARG A 5 7.50 5.57 -6.29
C ARG A 5 6.45 6.10 -7.26
N GLN A 6 6.78 6.18 -8.55
CA GLN A 6 5.86 6.73 -9.56
C GLN A 6 4.60 5.85 -9.72
N LYS A 7 4.76 4.53 -9.63
CA LYS A 7 3.66 3.56 -9.71
C LYS A 7 2.70 3.70 -8.52
N ALA A 8 3.22 3.86 -7.31
CA ALA A 8 2.42 4.12 -6.11
C ALA A 8 1.65 5.44 -6.24
N LEU A 9 2.33 6.53 -6.64
CA LEU A 9 1.71 7.83 -6.86
C LEU A 9 0.60 7.79 -7.92
N ALA A 10 0.82 7.09 -9.04
CA ALA A 10 -0.19 6.94 -10.09
C ALA A 10 -1.44 6.21 -9.60
N ARG A 11 -1.29 5.18 -8.74
CA ARG A 11 -2.42 4.49 -8.13
C ARG A 11 -3.15 5.37 -7.11
N LEU A 12 -2.42 6.10 -6.29
CA LEU A 12 -3.02 7.05 -5.33
C LEU A 12 -3.86 8.13 -6.05
N LYS A 13 -3.38 8.69 -7.16
CA LYS A 13 -4.16 9.63 -7.99
C LYS A 13 -5.47 9.03 -8.52
N ARG A 14 -5.46 7.75 -8.89
CA ARG A 14 -6.70 7.05 -9.30
C ARG A 14 -7.65 6.87 -8.12
N ILE A 15 -7.13 6.47 -6.96
CA ILE A 15 -7.90 6.32 -5.73
C ILE A 15 -8.55 7.65 -5.32
N GLU A 16 -7.82 8.76 -5.40
CA GLU A 16 -8.37 10.11 -5.17
C GLU A 16 -9.58 10.39 -6.09
N GLY A 17 -9.49 10.02 -7.38
CA GLY A 17 -10.61 10.09 -8.31
C GLY A 17 -11.80 9.21 -7.90
N GLN A 18 -11.55 7.99 -7.43
CA GLN A 18 -12.59 7.09 -6.95
C GLN A 18 -13.29 7.63 -5.69
N VAL A 19 -12.53 8.19 -4.75
CA VAL A 19 -13.08 8.82 -3.54
C VAL A 19 -13.96 10.01 -3.90
N ARG A 20 -13.52 10.87 -4.83
CA ARG A 20 -14.38 11.94 -5.37
C ARG A 20 -15.64 11.41 -6.04
N GLY A 21 -15.54 10.28 -6.74
CA GLY A 21 -16.71 9.61 -7.32
C GLY A 21 -17.71 9.18 -6.26
N ILE A 22 -17.25 8.58 -5.17
CA ILE A 22 -18.10 8.17 -4.03
C ILE A 22 -18.79 9.37 -3.39
N GLN A 23 -18.08 10.50 -3.22
CA GLN A 23 -18.69 11.74 -2.71
C GLN A 23 -19.87 12.19 -3.57
N LYS A 24 -19.70 12.23 -4.91
CA LYS A 24 -20.78 12.56 -5.84
C LYS A 24 -21.95 11.58 -5.77
N MET A 25 -21.68 10.28 -5.62
CA MET A 25 -22.74 9.29 -5.47
C MET A 25 -23.61 9.57 -4.23
N LEU A 26 -23.02 10.04 -3.13
CA LEU A 26 -23.75 10.44 -1.94
C LEU A 26 -24.54 11.74 -2.16
N GLU A 27 -23.96 12.73 -2.84
CA GLU A 27 -24.64 13.98 -3.21
C GLU A 27 -25.84 13.74 -4.15
N GLU A 28 -25.74 12.73 -5.00
CA GLU A 28 -26.79 12.30 -5.95
C GLU A 28 -27.81 11.30 -5.34
N ASP A 29 -27.73 11.04 -4.03
CA ASP A 29 -28.59 10.07 -3.29
C ASP A 29 -28.64 8.68 -3.95
N ARG A 30 -27.49 8.20 -4.44
CA ARG A 30 -27.38 6.91 -5.10
C ARG A 30 -27.58 5.75 -4.14
N TYR A 31 -28.07 4.64 -4.70
CA TYR A 31 -28.35 3.42 -3.95
C TYR A 31 -27.15 2.95 -3.11
N CYS A 32 -27.40 2.74 -1.81
CA CYS A 32 -26.37 2.46 -0.82
C CYS A 32 -25.47 1.26 -1.18
N VAL A 33 -26.02 0.23 -1.83
CA VAL A 33 -25.23 -0.96 -2.23
C VAL A 33 -24.18 -0.60 -3.30
N ASP A 34 -24.49 0.33 -4.20
CA ASP A 34 -23.53 0.79 -5.20
C ASP A 34 -22.40 1.59 -4.56
N VAL A 35 -22.76 2.48 -3.61
CA VAL A 35 -21.78 3.25 -2.83
C VAL A 35 -20.87 2.31 -2.06
N LEU A 36 -21.43 1.32 -1.35
CA LEU A 36 -20.67 0.28 -0.65
C LEU A 36 -19.73 -0.47 -1.58
N THR A 37 -20.21 -0.85 -2.77
CA THR A 37 -19.38 -1.52 -3.79
C THR A 37 -18.19 -0.65 -4.21
N GLN A 38 -18.39 0.66 -4.42
CA GLN A 38 -17.29 1.56 -4.75
C GLN A 38 -16.30 1.76 -3.59
N THR A 39 -16.79 1.84 -2.34
CA THR A 39 -15.89 1.90 -1.17
C THR A 39 -15.03 0.64 -1.03
N MET A 40 -15.59 -0.54 -1.34
CA MET A 40 -14.83 -1.80 -1.37
C MET A 40 -13.77 -1.79 -2.48
N ALA A 41 -14.08 -1.23 -3.65
CA ALA A 41 -13.12 -1.06 -4.73
C ALA A 41 -11.95 -0.15 -4.33
N VAL A 42 -12.22 0.96 -3.64
CA VAL A 42 -11.19 1.86 -3.09
C VAL A 42 -10.30 1.12 -2.08
N ARG A 43 -10.90 0.36 -1.16
CA ARG A 43 -10.14 -0.44 -0.17
C ARG A 43 -9.22 -1.46 -0.87
N SER A 44 -9.71 -2.14 -1.91
CA SER A 44 -8.90 -3.07 -2.70
C SER A 44 -7.74 -2.36 -3.43
N ALA A 45 -8.00 -1.17 -3.97
CA ALA A 45 -6.98 -0.36 -4.63
C ALA A 45 -5.89 0.11 -3.66
N LEU A 46 -6.26 0.53 -2.44
CA LEU A 46 -5.33 0.89 -1.36
C LEU A 46 -4.42 -0.30 -0.97
N ARG A 47 -4.99 -1.50 -0.79
CA ARG A 47 -4.19 -2.73 -0.59
C ARG A 47 -3.17 -2.95 -1.72
N GLY A 48 -3.52 -2.57 -2.94
CA GLY A 48 -2.60 -2.59 -4.08
C GLY A 48 -1.44 -1.58 -4.00
N VAL A 49 -1.64 -0.43 -3.36
CA VAL A 49 -0.59 0.56 -3.10
C VAL A 49 0.31 0.08 -1.96
N GLU A 50 -0.28 -0.41 -0.88
CA GLU A 50 0.44 -0.98 0.27
C GLU A 50 1.42 -2.07 -0.17
N ARG A 51 0.97 -3.03 -1.00
CA ARG A 51 1.85 -4.07 -1.57
C ARG A 51 3.04 -3.52 -2.33
N ILE A 52 2.85 -2.43 -3.09
CA ILE A 52 3.96 -1.79 -3.82
C ILE A 52 4.98 -1.21 -2.84
N ILE A 53 4.51 -0.50 -1.82
CA ILE A 53 5.38 0.16 -0.84
C ILE A 53 6.17 -0.89 -0.06
N LEU A 54 5.48 -1.96 0.37
CA LEU A 54 6.09 -3.06 1.09
C LEU A 54 7.17 -3.77 0.26
N GLN A 55 6.90 -4.03 -1.01
CA GLN A 55 7.88 -4.65 -1.90
C GLN A 55 9.14 -3.79 -2.04
N ASP A 56 8.99 -2.47 -2.25
CA ASP A 56 10.16 -1.59 -2.36
C ASP A 56 10.92 -1.46 -1.04
N HIS A 57 10.24 -1.52 0.10
CA HIS A 57 10.89 -1.55 1.41
C HIS A 57 11.65 -2.87 1.62
N ALA A 58 11.06 -4.01 1.29
CA ALA A 58 11.70 -5.32 1.40
C ALA A 58 12.97 -5.40 0.55
N ASP A 59 12.90 -4.97 -0.72
CA ASP A 59 14.04 -4.92 -1.64
C ASP A 59 15.17 -4.07 -1.06
N ALA A 60 14.87 -2.87 -0.57
CA ALA A 60 15.86 -1.97 0.02
C ALA A 60 16.48 -2.50 1.33
N CYS A 61 15.67 -3.15 2.18
CA CYS A 61 16.14 -3.77 3.42
C CYS A 61 17.08 -4.95 3.14
N ILE A 62 16.76 -5.79 2.14
CA ILE A 62 17.61 -6.90 1.73
C ILE A 62 18.91 -6.41 1.10
N GLU A 63 18.86 -5.42 0.19
CA GLU A 63 20.06 -4.81 -0.40
C GLU A 63 21.00 -4.25 0.68
N HIS A 64 20.45 -3.54 1.66
CA HIS A 64 21.23 -3.00 2.77
C HIS A 64 21.84 -4.10 3.64
N ALA A 65 21.06 -5.13 3.96
CA ALA A 65 21.50 -6.28 4.74
C ALA A 65 22.71 -6.96 4.09
N ILE A 66 22.64 -7.25 2.78
CA ILE A 66 23.74 -7.88 2.03
C ILE A 66 25.00 -7.01 2.06
N ALA A 67 24.85 -5.68 1.96
CA ALA A 67 25.99 -4.76 1.86
C ALA A 67 26.76 -4.56 3.18
N HIS A 68 26.10 -4.62 4.34
CA HIS A 68 26.70 -4.16 5.61
C HIS A 68 27.39 -5.26 6.45
N GLN A 69 27.23 -6.55 6.11
CA GLN A 69 27.85 -7.72 6.79
C GLN A 69 27.71 -7.79 8.33
N ASP A 70 26.91 -6.94 8.95
CA ASP A 70 26.59 -6.98 10.38
C ASP A 70 25.36 -7.85 10.63
N ALA A 71 25.57 -9.01 11.24
CA ALA A 71 24.53 -9.99 11.48
C ALA A 71 23.45 -9.51 12.47
N GLU A 72 23.75 -8.60 13.39
CA GLU A 72 22.74 -8.05 14.32
C GLU A 72 21.84 -7.02 13.63
N ASP A 73 22.42 -6.09 12.84
CA ASP A 73 21.63 -5.12 12.05
C ASP A 73 20.72 -5.84 11.04
N GLN A 74 21.24 -6.89 10.38
CA GLN A 74 20.46 -7.75 9.48
C GLN A 74 19.26 -8.39 10.18
N ARG A 75 19.47 -8.99 11.37
CA ARG A 75 18.39 -9.60 12.16
C ARG A 75 17.35 -8.58 12.57
N GLN A 76 17.76 -7.37 12.95
CA GLN A 76 16.84 -6.32 13.35
C GLN A 76 15.96 -5.85 12.19
N LYS A 77 16.54 -5.56 11.03
CA LYS A 77 15.78 -5.15 9.83
C LYS A 77 14.85 -6.24 9.31
N PHE A 78 15.26 -7.50 9.42
CA PHE A 78 14.39 -8.63 9.06
C PHE A 78 13.18 -8.74 10.00
N ARG A 79 13.36 -8.56 11.32
CA ARG A 79 12.24 -8.52 12.27
C ARG A 79 11.26 -7.39 11.97
N GLU A 80 11.77 -6.20 11.66
CA GLU A 80 10.94 -5.06 11.26
C GLU A 80 10.11 -5.36 10.01
N LEU A 81 10.70 -6.01 9.00
CA LEU A 81 9.99 -6.44 7.80
C LEU A 81 8.85 -7.43 8.12
N ILE A 82 9.11 -8.42 8.98
CA ILE A 82 8.09 -9.40 9.42
C ILE A 82 6.95 -8.72 10.18
N ASP A 83 7.25 -7.78 11.07
CA ASP A 83 6.23 -7.03 11.81
C ASP A 83 5.33 -6.23 10.87
N ILE A 84 5.91 -5.62 9.84
CA ILE A 84 5.15 -4.91 8.82
C ILE A 84 4.27 -5.89 8.03
N LEU A 85 4.80 -7.04 7.60
CA LEU A 85 4.04 -8.08 6.89
C LEU A 85 2.84 -8.60 7.71
N ASN A 86 3.02 -8.83 9.02
CA ASN A 86 1.95 -9.31 9.90
C ASN A 86 0.81 -8.28 10.03
N LYS A 87 1.14 -6.98 10.07
CA LYS A 87 0.14 -5.90 10.07
C LYS A 87 -0.66 -5.81 8.77
N PHE A 88 -0.08 -6.23 7.64
CA PHE A 88 -0.77 -6.24 6.34
C PHE A 88 -1.60 -7.52 6.08
N GLY A 89 -1.28 -8.62 6.74
CA GLY A 89 -2.00 -9.89 6.61
C GLY A 89 -3.31 -9.97 7.42
N SER A 90 -3.54 -9.02 8.33
CA SER A 90 -4.71 -8.95 9.23
C SER A 90 -5.85 -8.10 8.65
#